data_AF-A0A2W5V013-F1
#
_entry.id   AF-A0A2W5V013-F1
#
_cell.length_a   1.000
_cell.length_b   1.000
_cell.length_c   1.000
_cell.angle_alpha   90.00
_cell.angle_beta   90.00
_cell.angle_gamma   90.00
#
_symmetry.space_group_name_H-M   'P 1'
#
loop_
_entity.id
_entity.type
_entity.pdbx_description
1 polymer ?
#
loop_
_entity_poly.entity_id
_entity_poly.type
_entity_poly.pdbx_seq_one_letter_code
_entity_poly.pdbx_strand_id
1 'polypeptide(L)'
;MKTIRVILVAAALAAALPGAASAQRRGPDSLGADWRAQQDEARGGVQSGRLVPLSRVIEMIARRVPGRVLDAGLEGRNYRVRWATADGRRIDFIVDAETGQIISGG
;
A
#
# COMPACT_ATOMS: atom_id res chain seq x y z
N MET A 1 -50.41 -35.94 -2.45
CA MET A 1 -50.00 -35.59 -3.82
C MET A 1 -50.09 -34.07 -3.95
N LYS A 2 -48.95 -33.36 -3.94
CA LYS A 2 -48.88 -31.89 -3.92
C LYS A 2 -48.72 -31.39 -5.37
N THR A 3 -49.59 -30.47 -5.78
CA THR A 3 -49.68 -29.95 -7.16
C THR A 3 -48.54 -28.98 -7.48
N ILE A 4 -47.91 -29.21 -8.64
CA ILE A 4 -46.80 -28.44 -9.21
C ILE A 4 -47.36 -27.20 -9.92
N ARG A 5 -46.85 -26.01 -9.59
CA ARG A 5 -47.13 -24.78 -10.33
C ARG A 5 -45.89 -24.39 -11.14
N VAL A 6 -45.98 -24.64 -12.45
CA VAL A 6 -45.05 -24.14 -13.47
C VAL A 6 -45.42 -22.68 -13.74
N ILE A 7 -44.49 -21.77 -13.52
CA ILE A 7 -44.57 -20.42 -14.07
C ILE A 7 -43.47 -20.30 -15.12
N LEU A 8 -43.92 -20.30 -16.38
CA LEU A 8 -43.16 -19.86 -17.55
C LEU A 8 -42.97 -18.34 -17.45
N VAL A 9 -41.73 -17.86 -17.59
CA VAL A 9 -41.46 -16.46 -17.95
C VAL A 9 -40.57 -16.42 -19.18
N ALA A 10 -40.99 -15.53 -20.07
CA ALA A 10 -40.61 -15.30 -21.44
C ALA A 10 -39.12 -14.97 -21.70
N ALA A 11 -38.65 -15.51 -22.82
CA ALA A 11 -37.97 -14.84 -23.93
C ALA A 11 -37.33 -13.46 -23.69
N ALA A 12 -36.04 -13.33 -24.03
CA ALA A 12 -35.60 -12.76 -25.32
C ALA A 12 -34.09 -12.44 -25.28
N LEU A 13 -33.45 -12.63 -26.44
CA LEU A 13 -32.03 -12.43 -26.72
C LEU A 13 -31.51 -11.04 -26.30
N ALA A 14 -30.29 -11.00 -25.75
CA ALA A 14 -29.45 -9.80 -25.77
C ALA A 14 -28.05 -10.17 -26.29
N ALA A 15 -27.63 -9.39 -27.28
CA ALA A 15 -26.47 -9.59 -28.14
C ALA A 15 -25.12 -9.49 -27.41
N ALA A 16 -24.12 -10.14 -28.03
CA ALA A 16 -22.70 -9.92 -27.78
C ALA A 16 -22.31 -8.44 -27.98
N LEU A 17 -21.35 -7.95 -27.18
CA LEU A 17 -20.30 -6.94 -27.47
C LEU A 17 -19.66 -6.50 -26.11
N PRO A 18 -18.48 -5.86 -26.12
CA PRO A 18 -17.14 -6.43 -26.12
C PRO A 18 -16.46 -6.23 -24.74
N GLY A 19 -15.24 -6.75 -24.60
CA GLY A 19 -14.40 -6.60 -23.42
C GLY A 19 -14.41 -5.19 -22.81
N ALA A 20 -15.18 -5.03 -21.73
CA ALA A 20 -14.73 -4.21 -20.63
C ALA A 20 -13.52 -4.96 -20.08
N ALA A 21 -12.34 -4.61 -20.61
CA ALA A 21 -11.17 -4.50 -19.76
C ALA A 21 -11.68 -3.79 -18.52
N SER A 22 -11.93 -4.57 -17.47
CA SER A 22 -12.04 -4.06 -16.13
C SER A 22 -10.68 -3.43 -15.91
N ALA A 23 -10.59 -2.16 -16.29
CA ALA A 23 -9.60 -1.21 -15.83
C ALA A 23 -9.53 -1.54 -14.36
N GLN A 24 -8.44 -2.24 -14.01
CA GLN A 24 -8.20 -2.83 -12.72
C GLN A 24 -8.62 -1.75 -11.76
N ARG A 25 -9.80 -1.93 -11.13
CA ARG A 25 -10.29 -1.02 -10.10
C ARG A 25 -9.25 -1.26 -9.02
N ARG A 26 -8.17 -0.48 -9.09
CA ARG A 26 -7.09 -0.47 -8.13
C ARG A 26 -7.84 -0.26 -6.84
N GLY A 27 -7.95 -1.33 -6.06
CA GLY A 27 -8.67 -1.31 -4.81
C GLY A 27 -8.18 -0.10 -4.01
N PRO A 28 -9.03 0.51 -3.18
CA PRO A 28 -8.66 1.69 -2.41
C PRO A 28 -7.28 1.47 -1.80
N ASP A 29 -6.31 2.30 -2.22
CA ASP A 29 -4.92 2.20 -1.80
C ASP A 29 -4.92 2.18 -0.25
N SER A 30 -4.31 1.16 0.36
CA SER A 30 -4.44 0.80 1.79
C SER A 30 -4.01 1.88 2.79
N LEU A 31 -3.59 3.04 2.30
CA LEU A 31 -2.93 4.13 3.00
C LEU A 31 -3.70 5.45 2.92
N GLY A 32 -4.89 5.45 2.31
CA GLY A 32 -5.76 6.63 2.21
C GLY A 32 -5.56 7.42 0.92
N ALA A 33 -6.50 8.33 0.64
CA ALA A 33 -6.56 9.13 -0.59
C ALA A 33 -5.29 9.99 -0.81
N ASP A 34 -4.63 10.36 0.27
CA ASP A 34 -3.48 11.27 0.26
C ASP A 34 -2.13 10.56 0.03
N TRP A 35 -2.13 9.23 -0.03
CA TRP A 35 -0.89 8.42 -0.11
C TRP A 35 -0.03 8.80 -1.33
N ARG A 36 -0.67 9.08 -2.47
CA ARG A 36 0.05 9.48 -3.70
C ARG A 36 0.76 10.82 -3.54
N ALA A 37 0.10 11.80 -2.93
CA ALA A 37 0.67 13.12 -2.68
C ALA A 37 1.89 13.01 -1.74
N GLN A 38 1.78 12.20 -0.69
CA GLN A 38 2.89 11.91 0.24
C GLN A 38 4.06 11.22 -0.46
N GLN A 39 3.79 10.35 -1.44
CA GLN A 39 4.83 9.69 -2.23
C GLN A 39 5.53 10.63 -3.22
N ASP A 40 4.80 11.58 -3.81
CA ASP A 40 5.35 12.62 -4.68
C ASP A 40 6.18 13.64 -3.88
N GLU A 41 5.73 14.02 -2.69
CA GLU A 41 6.47 14.86 -1.77
C GLU A 41 7.77 14.19 -1.29
N ALA A 42 7.70 12.90 -0.93
CA ALA A 42 8.89 12.12 -0.57
C ALA A 42 9.89 12.06 -1.74
N ARG A 43 9.42 11.86 -2.97
CA ARG A 43 10.27 11.87 -4.17
C ARG A 43 10.89 13.24 -4.43
N GLY A 44 10.09 14.30 -4.34
CA GLY A 44 10.55 15.68 -4.51
C GLY A 44 11.59 16.07 -3.47
N GLY A 45 11.38 15.72 -2.19
CA GLY A 45 12.31 16.00 -1.10
C GLY A 45 13.65 15.26 -1.24
N VAL A 46 13.63 14.01 -1.71
CA VAL A 46 14.85 13.24 -2.01
C VAL A 46 15.58 13.81 -3.22
N GLN A 47 14.87 14.15 -4.30
CA GLN A 47 15.47 14.77 -5.50
C GLN A 47 16.08 16.14 -5.21
N SER A 48 15.47 16.89 -4.28
CA SER A 48 15.96 18.20 -3.82
C SER A 48 17.14 18.09 -2.85
N GLY A 49 17.54 16.88 -2.46
CA GLY A 49 18.60 16.64 -1.46
C GLY A 49 18.23 17.04 -0.03
N ARG A 50 16.95 17.34 0.24
CA ARG A 50 16.46 17.75 1.57
C ARG A 50 16.14 16.54 2.45
N LEU A 51 15.69 15.45 1.86
CA LEU A 51 15.31 14.22 2.56
C LEU A 51 16.27 13.08 2.23
N VAL A 52 16.53 12.22 3.20
CA VAL A 52 17.28 10.99 3.00
C VAL A 52 16.45 10.02 2.14
N PRO A 53 17.04 9.33 1.14
CA PRO A 53 16.31 8.34 0.37
C PRO A 53 15.68 7.26 1.25
N LEU A 54 14.38 7.02 1.08
CA LEU A 54 13.65 5.98 1.83
C LEU A 54 14.31 4.60 1.69
N SER A 55 14.89 4.29 0.52
CA SER A 55 15.66 3.07 0.29
C SER A 55 16.82 2.91 1.27
N ARG A 56 17.58 3.99 1.54
CA ARG A 56 18.68 3.98 2.51
C ARG A 56 18.18 3.69 3.93
N VAL A 57 17.03 4.22 4.31
CA VAL A 57 16.40 3.96 5.62
C VAL A 57 16.00 2.48 5.73
N ILE A 58 15.37 1.93 4.70
CA ILE A 58 14.97 0.51 4.64
C ILE A 58 16.20 -0.40 4.75
N GLU A 59 17.26 -0.12 3.99
CA GLU A 59 18.51 -0.88 4.06
C GLU A 59 19.16 -0.83 5.46
N MET A 60 19.14 0.34 6.11
CA MET A 60 19.65 0.48 7.47
C MET A 60 18.88 -0.40 8.46
N ILE A 61 17.54 -0.41 8.37
CA ILE A 61 16.69 -1.26 9.22
C ILE A 61 16.95 -2.73 8.92
N ALA A 62 17.01 -3.12 7.64
CA ALA A 62 17.26 -4.49 7.21
C ALA A 62 18.57 -5.08 7.75
N ARG A 63 19.63 -4.25 7.85
CA ARG A 63 20.92 -4.65 8.43
C ARG A 63 20.85 -4.96 9.93
N ARG A 64 19.90 -4.38 10.65
CA ARG A 64 19.75 -4.53 12.12
C ARG A 64 18.70 -5.58 12.48
N VAL A 65 17.61 -5.64 11.73
CA VAL A 65 16.46 -6.49 12.01
C VAL A 65 16.15 -7.33 10.77
N PRO A 66 16.51 -8.63 10.76
CA PRO A 66 16.14 -9.53 9.68
C PRO A 66 14.63 -9.55 9.47
N GLY A 67 14.20 -9.42 8.22
CA GLY A 67 12.78 -9.34 7.90
C GLY A 67 12.53 -8.67 6.56
N ARG A 68 11.32 -8.14 6.40
CA ARG A 68 10.90 -7.43 5.19
C ARG A 68 10.07 -6.21 5.52
N VAL A 69 10.15 -5.21 4.65
CA VAL A 69 9.25 -4.06 4.68
C VAL A 69 7.83 -4.51 4.29
N LEU A 70 6.84 -4.08 5.07
CA LEU A 70 5.43 -4.23 4.74
C LEU A 70 4.89 -2.97 4.07
N ASP A 71 5.30 -1.83 4.60
CA ASP A 71 4.82 -0.51 4.17
C ASP A 71 5.84 0.55 4.59
N ALA A 72 6.04 1.59 3.79
CA ALA A 72 7.01 2.64 4.07
C ALA A 72 6.66 3.93 3.34
N GLY A 73 6.59 5.04 4.06
CA GLY A 73 6.23 6.34 3.48
C GLY A 73 6.57 7.50 4.38
N LEU A 74 6.47 8.71 3.81
CA LEU A 74 6.58 9.95 4.55
C LEU A 74 5.26 10.20 5.29
N GLU A 75 5.36 10.48 6.59
CA GLU A 75 4.26 10.85 7.46
C GLU A 75 4.66 12.16 8.17
N GLY A 76 4.18 13.29 7.65
CA GLY A 76 4.61 14.61 8.07
C GLY A 76 6.10 14.84 7.80
N ARG A 77 6.92 14.93 8.85
CA ARG A 77 8.38 15.17 8.77
C ARG A 77 9.22 13.89 8.89
N ASN A 78 8.58 12.76 9.14
CA ASN A 78 9.24 11.50 9.47
C ASN A 78 8.88 10.43 8.46
N TYR A 79 9.77 9.48 8.21
CA TYR A 79 9.41 8.23 7.58
C TYR A 79 8.81 7.26 8.60
N ARG A 80 7.63 6.73 8.29
CA ARG A 80 7.09 5.54 8.96
C ARG A 80 7.43 4.32 8.13
N VAL A 81 8.10 3.34 8.73
CA VAL A 81 8.44 2.07 8.10
C VAL A 81 7.86 0.92 8.92
N ARG A 82 6.84 0.26 8.37
CA ARG A 82 6.22 -0.95 8.95
C ARG A 82 7.02 -2.17 8.51
N TRP A 83 7.50 -2.94 9.47
CA TRP A 83 8.44 -4.05 9.26
C TRP A 83 7.86 -5.36 9.79
N ALA A 84 7.99 -6.44 9.04
CA ALA A 84 7.75 -7.79 9.50
C ALA A 84 9.09 -8.47 9.76
N THR A 85 9.35 -8.83 11.01
CA THR A 85 10.57 -9.53 11.41
C THR A 85 10.53 -11.00 10.98
N ALA A 86 11.69 -11.65 10.93
CA ALA A 86 11.79 -13.07 10.58
C ALA A 86 11.06 -14.00 11.57
N ASP A 87 10.94 -13.60 12.84
CA ASP A 87 10.18 -14.29 13.88
C ASP A 87 8.67 -14.00 13.84
N GLY A 88 8.19 -13.23 12.86
CA GLY A 88 6.77 -12.98 12.62
C GLY A 88 6.17 -11.82 13.42
N ARG A 89 6.99 -11.03 14.12
CA ARG A 89 6.56 -9.80 14.79
C ARG A 89 6.42 -8.66 13.79
N ARG A 90 5.57 -7.69 14.13
CA ARG A 90 5.46 -6.41 13.42
C ARG A 90 6.07 -5.29 14.24
N ILE A 91 6.96 -4.51 13.63
CA ILE A 91 7.59 -3.34 14.26
C ILE A 91 7.32 -2.12 13.38
N ASP A 92 6.92 -1.02 14.00
CA ASP A 92 6.74 0.26 13.34
C ASP A 92 7.95 1.15 13.69
N PHE A 93 8.80 1.42 12.69
CA PHE A 93 9.92 2.34 12.83
C PHE A 93 9.49 3.75 12.44
N ILE A 94 9.82 4.72 13.28
CA ILE A 94 9.70 6.15 13.00
C ILE A 94 11.11 6.70 12.83
N VAL A 95 11.39 7.27 11.68
CA VAL A 95 12.72 7.74 11.28
C VAL A 95 12.61 9.20 10.85
N ASP A 96 13.51 10.05 11.31
CA ASP A 96 13.58 11.43 10.85
C ASP A 96 13.91 11.48 9.34
N ALA A 97 13.09 12.15 8.54
CA ALA A 97 13.24 12.11 7.09
C ALA A 97 14.39 12.97 6.57
N GLU A 98 14.83 13.98 7.32
CA GLU A 98 15.91 14.90 6.94
C GLU A 98 17.28 14.32 7.28
N THR A 99 17.41 13.63 8.42
CA THR A 99 18.67 13.10 8.94
C THR A 99 18.83 11.58 8.77
N GLY A 100 17.72 10.85 8.64
CA GLY A 100 17.71 9.38 8.59
C GLY A 100 17.87 8.71 9.96
N GLN A 101 17.79 9.47 11.07
CA GLN A 101 17.92 8.94 12.42
C GLN A 101 16.66 8.18 12.84
N ILE A 102 16.80 6.96 13.38
CA ILE A 102 15.67 6.23 13.97
C ILE A 102 15.29 6.91 15.28
N ILE A 103 14.08 7.45 15.34
CA ILE A 103 13.50 8.09 16.53
C ILE A 103 12.84 7.03 17.42
N SER A 104 12.16 6.05 16.82
CA SER A 104 11.48 4.97 17.55
C SER A 104 11.41 3.69 16.70
N GLY A 105 11.40 2.53 17.37
CA GLY A 105 11.19 1.22 16.78
C GLY A 105 12.00 0.12 17.49
N GLY A 106 11.32 -0.91 18.00
CA GLY A 106 11.90 -2.07 18.72
C GLY A 106 10.82 -3.00 19.26
#